data_AF-A0A851GS56-F1
#
_entry.id   AF-A0A851GS56-F1
#
_cell.length_a   1.000
_cell.length_b   1.000
_cell.length_c   1.000
_cell.angle_alpha   90.00
_cell.angle_beta   90.00
_cell.angle_gamma   90.00
#
_symmetry.space_group_name_H-M   'P 1'
#
loop_
_entity.id
_entity.type
_entity.pdbx_description
1 polymer ?
#
loop_
_entity_poly.entity_id
_entity_poly.type
_entity_poly.pdbx_seq_one_letter_code
_entity_poly.pdbx_strand_id
1 'polypeptide(L)'
;MKFYIQYPHFDNNINDPLSKIAQELIITKFVKFKFQSMWALRSIENDIKEEGGILIINEKFQIETKQFSEDLTRKIKTLIGVAKADGIYE
;
A
#
# COMPACT_ATOMS: atom_id res chain seq x y z
N MET A 1 12.51 -4.90 5.25
CA MET A 1 11.69 -4.05 4.37
C MET A 1 11.15 -2.87 5.17
N LYS A 2 11.38 -1.63 4.72
CA LYS A 2 10.71 -0.45 5.27
C LYS A 2 9.48 -0.15 4.41
N PHE A 3 8.30 -0.11 5.03
CA PHE A 3 7.03 0.05 4.35
C PHE A 3 6.34 1.31 4.87
N TYR A 4 6.07 2.27 3.98
CA TYR A 4 5.45 3.55 4.35
C TYR A 4 4.08 3.68 3.70
N ILE A 5 3.12 4.18 4.47
CA ILE A 5 1.82 4.61 3.96
C ILE A 5 1.76 6.12 4.08
N GLN A 6 1.48 6.79 2.98
CA GLN A 6 1.09 8.20 2.97
C GLN A 6 -0.43 8.25 3.08
N TYR A 7 -0.92 8.41 4.31
CA TYR A 7 -2.35 8.62 4.52
C TYR A 7 -2.79 9.95 3.91
N PRO A 8 -4.00 10.01 3.33
CA PRO A 8 -4.58 11.29 2.95
C PRO A 8 -4.74 12.17 4.20
N HIS A 9 -4.58 13.48 4.02
CA HIS A 9 -4.77 14.41 5.12
C HIS A 9 -6.24 14.47 5.49
N PHE A 10 -6.57 14.07 6.71
CA PHE A 10 -7.90 14.21 7.26
C PHE A 10 -8.03 15.53 8.02
N ASP A 11 -9.14 16.25 7.82
CA ASP A 11 -9.47 17.40 8.64
C ASP A 11 -10.09 16.92 9.96
N ASN A 12 -9.39 17.24 11.06
CA ASN A 12 -9.78 16.85 12.42
C ASN A 12 -10.94 17.69 12.99
N ASN A 13 -11.31 18.79 12.33
CA ASN A 13 -12.39 19.67 12.76
C ASN A 13 -13.76 19.29 12.20
N ILE A 14 -13.86 18.15 11.49
CA ILE A 14 -15.13 17.72 10.93
C ILE A 14 -16.03 17.16 12.04
N ASN A 15 -17.11 17.88 12.34
CA ASN A 15 -18.15 17.48 13.28
C ASN A 15 -19.30 16.69 12.64
N ASP A 16 -19.27 16.52 11.32
CA ASP A 16 -20.27 15.74 10.58
C ASP A 16 -20.03 14.21 10.74
N PRO A 17 -20.99 13.43 11.23
CA PRO A 17 -20.82 11.99 11.45
C PRO A 17 -20.52 11.18 10.18
N LEU A 18 -21.11 11.54 9.03
CA LEU A 18 -20.90 10.83 7.77
C LEU A 18 -19.45 10.97 7.31
N SER A 19 -18.90 12.17 7.44
CA SER A 19 -17.51 12.45 7.12
C SER A 19 -16.54 11.68 8.01
N LYS A 20 -16.83 11.54 9.32
CA LYS A 20 -16.01 10.70 10.23
C LYS A 20 -15.99 9.23 9.79
N ILE A 21 -17.16 8.67 9.48
CA ILE A 21 -17.27 7.29 8.98
C ILE A 21 -16.49 7.13 7.66
N ALA A 22 -16.58 8.09 6.74
CA ALA A 22 -15.84 8.06 5.50
C ALA A 22 -14.31 8.04 5.73
N GLN A 23 -13.80 8.83 6.68
CA GLN A 23 -12.38 8.81 7.07
C GLN A 23 -11.96 7.45 7.63
N GLU A 24 -12.75 6.88 8.54
CA GLU A 24 -12.47 5.56 9.12
C GLU A 24 -12.46 4.44 8.06
N LEU A 25 -13.38 4.50 7.09
CA LEU A 25 -13.42 3.56 5.97
C LEU A 25 -12.16 3.68 5.10
N ILE A 26 -11.69 4.89 4.82
CA ILE A 26 -10.45 5.12 4.06
C ILE A 26 -9.25 4.54 4.82
N ILE A 27 -9.12 4.83 6.12
CA ILE A 27 -8.04 4.30 6.96
C ILE A 27 -8.07 2.77 6.94
N THR A 28 -9.25 2.17 7.13
CA THR A 28 -9.44 0.72 7.10
C THR A 28 -9.01 0.12 5.75
N LYS A 29 -9.36 0.77 4.64
CA LYS A 29 -8.95 0.37 3.29
C LYS A 29 -7.43 0.41 3.13
N PHE A 30 -6.75 1.45 3.64
CA PHE A 30 -5.28 1.53 3.63
C PHE A 30 -4.62 0.42 4.44
N VAL A 31 -5.12 0.14 5.63
CA VAL A 31 -4.60 -0.93 6.50
C VAL A 31 -4.75 -2.29 5.82
N LYS A 32 -5.94 -2.58 5.26
CA LYS A 32 -6.19 -3.81 4.50
C LYS A 32 -5.24 -3.94 3.31
N PHE A 33 -5.11 -2.89 2.52
CA PHE A 33 -4.24 -2.89 1.33
C PHE A 33 -2.76 -3.08 1.68
N LYS A 34 -2.28 -2.51 2.80
CA LYS A 34 -0.93 -2.77 3.31
C LYS A 34 -0.73 -4.25 3.61
N PHE A 35 -1.63 -4.89 4.35
CA PHE A 35 -1.46 -6.30 4.71
C PHE A 35 -1.53 -7.22 3.49
N GLN A 36 -2.43 -6.95 2.55
CA GLN A 36 -2.49 -7.68 1.27
C GLN A 36 -1.19 -7.53 0.49
N SER A 37 -0.64 -6.31 0.41
CA SER A 37 0.64 -6.05 -0.25
C SER A 37 1.78 -6.79 0.44
N MET A 38 1.87 -6.71 1.77
CA MET A 38 2.90 -7.44 2.54
C MET A 38 2.80 -8.95 2.34
N TRP A 39 1.58 -9.50 2.26
CA TRP A 39 1.37 -10.91 2.00
C TRP A 39 1.81 -11.31 0.58
N ALA A 40 1.41 -10.54 -0.43
CA ALA A 40 1.76 -10.80 -1.83
C ALA A 40 3.27 -10.78 -2.07
N LEU A 41 4.01 -9.97 -1.31
CA LEU A 41 5.46 -9.83 -1.42
C LEU A 41 6.24 -10.92 -0.67
N ARG A 42 5.58 -11.83 0.06
CA ARG A 42 6.29 -12.86 0.85
C ARG A 42 7.20 -13.74 0.02
N SER A 43 6.83 -14.03 -1.23
CA SER A 43 7.65 -14.86 -2.13
C SER A 43 8.98 -14.21 -2.55
N ILE A 44 9.09 -12.88 -2.41
CA ILE A 44 10.28 -12.10 -2.80
C ILE A 44 10.87 -11.33 -1.61
N GLU A 45 10.54 -11.73 -0.37
CA GLU A 45 10.97 -11.02 0.83
C GLU A 45 12.51 -10.98 0.98
N ASN A 46 13.19 -12.04 0.56
CA ASN A 46 14.66 -12.11 0.60
C ASN A 46 15.30 -11.12 -0.38
N ASP A 47 14.87 -11.11 -1.65
CA ASP A 47 15.30 -10.12 -2.65
C ASP A 47 15.12 -8.68 -2.12
N ILE A 48 13.98 -8.39 -1.49
CA ILE A 48 13.68 -7.08 -0.89
C ILE A 48 14.62 -6.75 0.27
N LYS A 49 14.97 -7.73 1.10
CA LYS A 49 15.88 -7.53 2.24
C LYS A 49 17.32 -7.30 1.76
N GLU A 50 17.74 -8.01 0.72
CA GLU A 50 19.08 -7.88 0.13
C GLU A 50 19.28 -6.51 -0.52
N GLU A 51 18.31 -6.03 -1.31
CA GLU A 51 18.43 -4.71 -1.95
C GLU A 51 18.20 -3.54 -0.98
N GLY A 52 17.41 -3.74 0.09
CA GLY A 52 17.23 -2.73 1.13
C GLY A 52 16.37 -1.52 0.76
N GLY A 53 15.56 -1.60 -0.30
CA GLY A 53 14.74 -0.49 -0.79
C GLY A 53 13.48 -0.16 0.02
N ILE A 54 12.73 0.82 -0.49
CA ILE A 54 11.57 1.42 0.17
C ILE A 54 10.33 1.26 -0.70
N LEU A 55 9.23 0.86 -0.08
CA LEU A 55 7.91 0.80 -0.71
C LEU A 55 6.98 1.81 -0.05
N ILE A 56 6.36 2.65 -0.86
CA ILE A 56 5.46 3.73 -0.45
C ILE A 56 4.09 3.50 -1.10
N ILE A 57 3.03 3.51 -0.30
CA ILE A 57 1.67 3.61 -0.80
C ILE A 57 1.23 5.07 -0.72
N ASN A 58 0.87 5.68 -1.86
CA ASN A 58 0.35 7.04 -1.87
C ASN A 58 -1.14 7.09 -1.55
N GLU A 59 -1.67 8.31 -1.37
CA GLU A 59 -3.08 8.58 -1.04
C GLU A 59 -4.08 8.03 -2.09
N LYS A 60 -3.62 7.73 -3.31
CA LYS A 60 -4.41 7.14 -4.41
C LYS A 60 -4.30 5.61 -4.49
N PHE A 61 -3.75 4.96 -3.46
CA PHE A 61 -3.49 3.51 -3.44
C PHE A 61 -2.53 3.05 -4.55
N GLN A 62 -1.64 3.92 -5.01
CA GLN A 62 -0.58 3.56 -5.96
C GLN A 62 0.70 3.23 -5.20
N ILE A 63 1.46 2.29 -5.75
CA ILE A 63 2.73 1.83 -5.19
C ILE A 63 3.86 2.59 -5.87
N GLU A 64 4.70 3.23 -5.06
CA GLU A 64 5.99 3.76 -5.46
C GLU A 64 7.10 2.92 -4.82
N THR A 65 8.11 2.58 -5.64
CA THR A 65 9.31 1.89 -5.20
C THR A 65 10.50 2.84 -5.29
N LYS A 66 11.36 2.85 -4.27
CA LYS A 66 12.62 3.58 -4.29
C LYS A 66 13.76 2.63 -3.96
N GLN A 67 14.90 2.81 -4.64
CA GLN A 67 16.14 2.06 -4.42
C GLN A 67 16.07 0.55 -4.71
N PHE A 68 14.99 0.08 -5.35
CA PHE A 68 14.93 -1.27 -5.89
C PHE A 68 15.40 -1.28 -7.34
N SER A 69 15.97 -2.39 -7.78
CA SER A 69 16.25 -2.68 -9.18
C SER A 69 14.97 -2.62 -10.02
N GLU A 70 15.12 -2.40 -11.33
CA GLU A 70 13.97 -2.40 -12.25
C GLU A 70 13.24 -3.74 -12.26
N ASP A 71 13.99 -4.85 -12.18
CA ASP A 71 13.44 -6.20 -12.14
C ASP A 71 12.65 -6.44 -10.84
N LEU A 72 13.21 -6.07 -9.69
CA LEU A 72 12.50 -6.22 -8.42
C LEU A 72 11.30 -5.27 -8.34
N THR A 73 11.42 -4.05 -8.85
CA THR A 73 10.29 -3.12 -9.00
C THR A 73 9.16 -3.72 -9.83
N ARG A 74 9.48 -4.38 -10.95
CA ARG A 74 8.49 -5.06 -11.80
C ARG A 74 7.81 -6.19 -11.05
N LYS A 75 8.58 -7.07 -10.39
CA LYS A 75 8.04 -8.16 -9.56
C LYS A 75 7.09 -7.64 -8.48
N ILE A 76 7.50 -6.61 -7.73
CA ILE A 76 6.68 -5.96 -6.70
C ILE A 76 5.35 -5.48 -7.29
N LYS A 77 5.41 -4.71 -8.39
CA LYS A 77 4.20 -4.15 -9.02
C LYS A 77 3.27 -5.25 -9.55
N THR A 78 3.82 -6.32 -10.14
CA THR A 78 3.03 -7.47 -10.60
C THR A 78 2.34 -8.18 -9.45
N LEU A 79 3.08 -8.53 -8.39
CA LEU A 79 2.52 -9.27 -7.24
C LEU A 79 1.42 -8.47 -6.52
N ILE A 80 1.64 -7.17 -6.31
CA ILE A 80 0.62 -6.31 -5.69
C ILE A 80 -0.56 -6.08 -6.65
N GLY A 81 -0.31 -5.96 -7.95
CA GLY A 81 -1.36 -5.84 -8.97
C GLY A 81 -2.31 -7.05 -8.98
N VAL A 82 -1.77 -8.27 -8.89
CA VAL A 82 -2.55 -9.50 -8.76
C VAL A 82 -3.36 -9.51 -7.47
N ALA A 83 -2.73 -9.19 -6.33
CA ALA A 83 -3.41 -9.12 -5.04
C ALA A 83 -4.54 -8.05 -5.00
N LYS A 84 -4.42 -6.99 -5.79
CA LYS A 84 -5.47 -5.97 -5.96
C LYS A 84 -6.64 -6.50 -6.79
N ALA A 85 -6.37 -7.27 -7.85
CA ALA A 85 -7.40 -7.89 -8.69
C ALA A 85 -8.22 -8.93 -7.93
N ASP A 86 -7.57 -9.73 -7.08
CA ASP A 86 -8.25 -10.72 -6.21
C ASP A 86 -9.12 -10.06 -5.13
N GLY A 87 -8.92 -8.75 -4.89
CA GLY A 87 -9.65 -7.95 -3.91
C GLY A 87 -10.83 -7.14 -4.45
N ILE A 88 -11.26 -7.39 -5.71
CA ILE A 88 -12.35 -6.73 -6.47
C ILE A 88 -13.05 -5.58 -5.70
N TYR A 89 -12.57 -4.36 -5.91
CA TYR A 89 -13.37 -3.14 -5.78
C TYR A 89 -12.97 -2.20 -6.91
N GLU A 90 -13.80 -2.20 -7.95
CA GLU A 90 -13.94 -1.07 -8.88
C GLU A 90 -14.36 0.20 -8.11
#